data_AF-A0ABD5VU43-F1
#
_entry.id   AF-A0ABD5VU43-F1
#
_cell.length_a   1.000
_cell.length_b   1.000
_cell.length_c   1.000
_cell.angle_alpha   90.00
_cell.angle_beta   90.00
_cell.angle_gamma   90.00
#
_symmetry.space_group_name_H-M   'P 1'
#
loop_
_entity.id
_entity.type
_entity.pdbx_description
1 polymer ?
#
loop_
_entity_poly.entity_id
_entity_poly.type
_entity_poly.pdbx_seq_one_letter_code
_entity_poly.pdbx_strand_id
1 'polypeptide(L)'
;MGEQEQPDSGETGGAMTSDARDELRTIGFRMREIQRLLSMRVQQENRRLEADGLDPVAEATFFKGHDGRLSTGGPVGYLIQTLAGLDIFDEARVTLDDGTTIRGRCNPITYTPNERLRMEIRPRDEDERYDLRARYADDEWDTPVVRQYVDEDNDWTELGELHAIRAVE
;
A
#
# COMPACT_ATOMS: atom_id res chain seq x y z
N MET A 1 61.48 -24.46 -3.25
CA MET A 1 60.64 -23.31 -3.62
C MET A 1 59.59 -23.82 -4.57
N GLY A 2 58.33 -23.72 -4.17
CA GLY A 2 57.18 -24.34 -4.81
C GLY A 2 56.00 -24.17 -3.88
N GLU A 3 55.68 -22.92 -3.59
CA GLU A 3 54.46 -22.51 -2.89
C GLU A 3 53.29 -22.82 -3.83
N GLN A 4 52.38 -23.68 -3.39
CA GLN A 4 51.04 -23.76 -3.96
C GLN A 4 50.06 -23.45 -2.84
N GLU A 5 49.36 -22.35 -3.08
CA GLU A 5 48.36 -21.72 -2.24
C GLU A 5 47.20 -22.67 -1.89
N GLN A 6 46.72 -22.53 -0.66
CA GLN A 6 45.45 -23.08 -0.19
C GLN A 6 44.29 -22.37 -0.91
N PRO A 7 43.19 -23.07 -1.26
CA PRO A 7 41.95 -22.39 -1.56
C PRO A 7 41.23 -22.03 -0.25
N ASP A 8 41.06 -20.72 -0.08
CA ASP A 8 40.19 -20.07 0.90
C ASP A 8 38.76 -20.63 0.80
N SER A 9 38.21 -21.02 1.94
CA SER A 9 36.93 -21.74 2.08
C SER A 9 35.96 -20.94 2.93
N GLY A 10 34.84 -20.51 2.32
CA GLY A 10 33.64 -20.00 3.01
C GLY A 10 33.77 -18.55 3.48
N GLU A 11 32.77 -17.68 3.38
CA GLU A 11 31.34 -17.91 3.28
C GLU A 11 30.76 -16.59 2.79
N THR A 12 30.33 -16.53 1.53
CA THR A 12 29.54 -15.41 1.04
C THR A 12 28.17 -15.48 1.72
N GLY A 13 28.00 -14.70 2.78
CA GLY A 13 26.69 -14.26 3.22
C GLY A 13 26.06 -13.49 2.07
N GLY A 14 25.37 -14.20 1.19
CA GLY A 14 24.74 -13.67 -0.01
C GLY A 14 23.72 -12.62 0.40
N ALA A 15 24.12 -11.36 0.37
CA ALA A 15 23.20 -10.25 0.31
C ALA A 15 22.25 -10.54 -0.85
N MET A 16 20.99 -10.89 -0.55
CA MET A 16 19.93 -10.91 -1.56
C MET A 16 20.05 -9.59 -2.32
N THR A 17 20.33 -9.70 -3.62
CA THR A 17 20.42 -8.54 -4.51
C THR A 17 19.12 -7.74 -4.41
N SER A 18 19.20 -6.40 -4.50
CA SER A 18 18.02 -5.52 -4.46
C SER A 18 16.94 -5.99 -5.44
N ASP A 19 17.38 -6.49 -6.60
CA ASP A 19 16.55 -7.09 -7.65
C ASP A 19 15.67 -8.24 -7.13
N ALA A 20 16.23 -9.19 -6.38
CA ALA A 20 15.46 -10.31 -5.82
C ALA A 20 14.45 -9.84 -4.76
N ARG A 21 14.78 -8.78 -4.00
CA ARG A 21 13.85 -8.18 -3.04
C ARG A 21 12.72 -7.43 -3.75
N ASP A 22 13.00 -6.80 -4.87
CA ASP A 22 12.01 -6.06 -5.67
C ASP A 22 11.10 -7.00 -6.47
N GLU A 23 11.62 -8.13 -6.95
CA GLU A 23 10.80 -9.22 -7.49
C GLU A 23 9.82 -9.77 -6.44
N LEU A 24 10.29 -10.02 -5.22
CA LEU A 24 9.44 -10.50 -4.12
C LEU A 24 8.37 -9.48 -3.72
N ARG A 25 8.70 -8.18 -3.73
CA ARG A 25 7.72 -7.10 -3.52
C ARG A 25 6.67 -7.09 -4.62
N THR A 26 7.09 -7.18 -5.88
CA THR A 26 6.20 -7.22 -7.05
C THR A 26 5.27 -8.42 -7.01
N ILE A 27 5.79 -9.61 -6.66
CA ILE A 27 4.98 -10.81 -6.44
C ILE A 27 3.97 -10.58 -5.32
N GLY A 28 4.37 -9.95 -4.21
CA GLY A 28 3.47 -9.60 -3.11
C GLY A 28 2.30 -8.72 -3.54
N PHE A 29 2.52 -7.72 -4.40
CA PHE A 29 1.43 -6.89 -4.94
C PHE A 29 0.56 -7.64 -5.94
N ARG A 30 1.14 -8.46 -6.83
CA ARG A 30 0.35 -9.31 -7.74
C ARG A 30 -0.53 -10.29 -6.97
N MET A 31 -0.02 -10.85 -5.88
CA MET A 31 -0.79 -11.72 -5.00
C MET A 31 -1.93 -10.94 -4.34
N ARG A 32 -1.70 -9.71 -3.86
CA ARG A 32 -2.77 -8.83 -3.35
C ARG A 32 -3.80 -8.46 -4.42
N GLU A 33 -3.37 -8.22 -5.65
CA GLU A 33 -4.27 -7.91 -6.78
C GLU A 33 -5.11 -9.14 -7.18
N ILE A 34 -4.51 -10.33 -7.18
CA ILE A 34 -5.25 -11.59 -7.37
C ILE A 34 -6.25 -11.77 -6.23
N GLN A 35 -5.85 -11.51 -4.99
CA GLN A 35 -6.74 -11.54 -3.84
C GLN A 35 -7.89 -10.53 -3.99
N ARG A 36 -7.62 -9.31 -4.47
CA ARG A 36 -8.62 -8.28 -4.78
C ARG A 36 -9.65 -8.79 -5.80
N LEU A 37 -9.18 -9.35 -6.91
CA LEU A 37 -10.05 -9.88 -7.97
C LEU A 37 -10.90 -11.06 -7.47
N LEU A 38 -10.32 -11.92 -6.64
CA LEU A 38 -11.03 -13.04 -6.01
C LEU A 38 -12.11 -12.55 -5.03
N SER A 39 -11.78 -11.60 -4.14
CA SER A 39 -12.75 -11.01 -3.20
C SER A 39 -13.90 -10.31 -3.93
N MET A 40 -13.61 -9.53 -4.98
CA MET A 40 -14.63 -8.93 -5.82
C MET A 40 -15.55 -9.98 -6.46
N ARG A 41 -14.96 -11.09 -6.95
CA ARG A 41 -15.74 -12.16 -7.57
C ARG A 41 -16.64 -12.87 -6.55
N VAL A 42 -16.15 -13.10 -5.33
CA VAL A 42 -16.95 -13.68 -4.23
C VAL A 42 -18.12 -12.78 -3.88
N GLN A 43 -17.92 -11.45 -3.78
CA GLN A 43 -19.02 -10.51 -3.53
C GLN A 43 -20.05 -10.45 -4.66
N GLN A 44 -19.61 -10.60 -5.91
CA GLN A 44 -20.53 -10.71 -7.06
C GLN A 44 -21.35 -11.99 -6.98
N GLU A 45 -20.72 -13.11 -6.64
CA GLU A 45 -21.40 -14.40 -6.52
C GLU A 45 -22.38 -14.41 -5.34
N ASN A 46 -21.99 -13.86 -4.18
CA ASN A 46 -22.89 -13.73 -3.03
C ASN A 46 -24.12 -12.88 -3.35
N ARG A 47 -23.96 -11.76 -4.09
CA ARG A 47 -25.11 -10.98 -4.58
C ARG A 47 -26.01 -11.78 -5.52
N ARG A 48 -25.46 -12.68 -6.34
CA ARG A 48 -26.26 -13.57 -7.19
C ARG A 48 -27.01 -14.59 -6.35
N LEU A 49 -26.33 -15.22 -5.37
CA LEU A 49 -26.94 -16.19 -4.46
C LEU A 49 -28.11 -15.57 -3.70
N GLU A 50 -27.94 -14.36 -3.16
CA GLU A 50 -29.02 -13.64 -2.47
C GLU A 50 -30.21 -13.36 -3.40
N ALA A 51 -29.97 -12.97 -4.66
CA ALA A 51 -31.02 -12.77 -5.65
C ALA A 51 -31.76 -14.08 -6.00
N ASP A 52 -31.06 -15.21 -5.93
CA ASP A 52 -31.61 -16.55 -6.12
C ASP A 52 -32.25 -17.13 -4.83
N GLY A 53 -32.26 -16.36 -3.73
CA GLY A 53 -32.79 -16.78 -2.42
C GLY A 53 -31.91 -17.81 -1.69
N LEU A 54 -30.63 -17.88 -2.05
CA LEU A 54 -29.63 -18.76 -1.47
C LEU A 54 -28.75 -17.99 -0.47
N ASP A 55 -28.24 -18.71 0.53
CA ASP A 55 -27.37 -18.12 1.53
C ASP A 55 -26.00 -17.75 0.94
N PRO A 56 -25.46 -16.55 1.27
CA PRO A 56 -24.13 -16.14 0.82
C PRO A 56 -23.04 -16.96 1.50
N VAL A 57 -21.92 -17.15 0.80
CA VAL A 57 -20.75 -17.82 1.37
C VAL A 57 -20.02 -16.83 2.28
N ALA A 58 -20.10 -17.04 3.59
CA ALA A 58 -19.60 -16.13 4.61
C ALA A 58 -18.07 -16.20 4.83
N GLU A 59 -17.43 -17.31 4.46
CA GLU A 59 -16.00 -17.51 4.69
C GLU A 59 -15.25 -17.79 3.38
N ALA A 60 -14.53 -16.78 2.89
CA ALA A 60 -13.44 -16.99 1.95
C ALA A 60 -12.19 -17.40 2.76
N THR A 61 -12.03 -18.70 3.03
CA THR A 61 -10.91 -19.24 3.81
C THR A 61 -9.60 -19.20 3.00
N PHE A 62 -9.08 -18.00 2.71
CA PHE A 62 -7.78 -17.80 2.05
C PHE A 62 -6.82 -16.92 2.86
N PHE A 63 -7.26 -16.38 4.00
CA PHE A 63 -6.57 -15.28 4.70
C PHE A 63 -6.43 -15.54 6.19
N LYS A 64 -5.36 -16.22 6.60
CA LYS A 64 -4.85 -16.03 7.95
C LYS A 64 -3.34 -16.23 7.96
N GLY A 65 -2.62 -15.11 8.03
CA GLY A 65 -1.18 -15.08 8.27
C GLY A 65 -0.38 -14.64 7.06
N HIS A 66 -0.23 -13.34 6.88
CA HIS A 66 1.05 -12.82 6.41
C HIS A 66 1.35 -11.49 7.12
N ASP A 67 1.72 -11.62 8.39
CA ASP A 67 2.51 -10.65 9.15
C ASP A 67 3.91 -10.54 8.51
N GLY A 68 3.97 -9.99 7.30
CA GLY A 68 5.21 -9.66 6.61
C GLY A 68 5.73 -8.33 7.10
N ARG A 69 6.21 -8.27 8.36
CA ARG A 69 6.99 -7.12 8.85
C ARG A 69 8.27 -6.97 8.01
N LEU A 70 8.22 -6.14 6.98
CA LEU A 70 9.41 -5.65 6.27
C LEU A 70 9.96 -4.43 7.03
N SER A 71 10.68 -4.68 8.12
CA SER A 71 11.43 -3.61 8.80
C SER A 71 12.68 -3.26 7.99
N THR A 72 12.77 -1.99 7.56
CA THR A 72 13.91 -1.05 7.68
C THR A 72 13.74 0.05 6.63
N GLY A 73 13.03 1.11 6.98
CA GLY A 73 12.98 2.36 6.20
C GLY A 73 12.72 3.47 7.20
N GLY A 74 13.31 4.65 6.98
CA GLY A 74 13.04 5.83 7.81
C GLY A 74 11.54 6.18 7.87
N PRO A 75 11.17 7.30 8.52
CA PRO A 75 9.77 7.70 8.70
C PRO A 75 8.95 7.63 7.39
N VAL A 76 9.54 8.03 6.26
CA VAL A 76 8.89 7.95 4.94
C VAL A 76 8.61 6.50 4.49
N GLY A 77 9.59 5.60 4.64
CA GLY A 77 9.40 4.19 4.28
C GLY A 77 8.26 3.52 5.06
N TYR A 78 8.10 3.88 6.34
CA TYR A 78 6.96 3.43 7.14
C TYR A 78 5.63 3.95 6.60
N LEU A 79 5.55 5.23 6.21
CA LEU A 79 4.34 5.82 5.62
C LEU A 79 3.97 5.12 4.31
N ILE A 80 4.93 4.88 3.42
CA ILE A 80 4.72 4.19 2.15
C ILE A 80 4.21 2.76 2.38
N GLN A 81 4.80 2.03 3.32
CA GLN A 81 4.35 0.68 3.64
C GLN A 81 2.94 0.67 4.23
N THR A 82 2.62 1.65 5.09
CA THR A 82 1.28 1.74 5.69
C THR A 82 0.24 2.07 4.62
N LEU A 83 0.51 3.06 3.77
CA LEU A 83 -0.36 3.40 2.63
C LEU A 83 -0.54 2.21 1.69
N ALA A 84 0.53 1.51 1.34
CA ALA A 84 0.45 0.38 0.43
C ALA A 84 -0.21 -0.86 1.05
N GLY A 85 -0.42 -0.87 2.37
CA GLY A 85 -1.08 -1.93 3.12
C GLY A 85 -2.58 -1.73 3.35
N LEU A 86 -3.12 -0.53 3.12
CA LEU A 86 -4.55 -0.25 3.26
C LEU A 86 -5.34 -0.82 2.07
N ASP A 87 -6.47 -1.45 2.36
CA ASP A 87 -7.39 -2.01 1.37
C ASP A 87 -8.47 -1.00 0.96
N ILE A 88 -9.16 -1.30 -0.13
CA ILE A 88 -10.33 -0.55 -0.57
C ILE A 88 -11.39 -0.61 0.54
N PHE A 89 -11.97 0.54 0.86
CA PHE A 89 -12.97 0.74 1.90
C PHE A 89 -12.46 0.71 3.33
N ASP A 90 -11.17 0.44 3.57
CA ASP A 90 -10.58 0.66 4.89
C ASP A 90 -10.82 2.11 5.31
N GLU A 91 -11.23 2.31 6.55
CA GLU A 91 -11.31 3.65 7.10
C GLU A 91 -9.95 4.04 7.64
N ALA A 92 -9.44 5.21 7.25
CA ALA A 92 -8.15 5.69 7.71
C ALA A 92 -8.26 7.09 8.29
N ARG A 93 -7.34 7.36 9.22
CA ARG A 93 -7.05 8.70 9.72
C ARG A 93 -5.66 9.12 9.26
N VAL A 94 -5.62 10.24 8.57
CA VAL A 94 -4.44 10.90 8.01
C VAL A 94 -4.13 12.11 8.88
N THR A 95 -2.86 12.35 9.16
CA THR A 95 -2.38 13.54 9.88
C THR A 95 -1.26 14.17 9.08
N LEU A 96 -1.39 15.46 8.80
CA LEU A 96 -0.38 16.28 8.13
C LEU A 96 0.66 16.81 9.13
N ASP A 97 1.75 17.36 8.62
CA ASP A 97 2.83 17.97 9.40
C ASP A 97 2.38 19.19 10.21
N ASP A 98 1.40 19.94 9.73
CA ASP A 98 0.76 21.06 10.44
C ASP A 98 -0.21 20.61 11.56
N GLY A 99 -0.43 19.30 11.70
CA GLY A 99 -1.35 18.70 12.67
C GLY A 99 -2.81 18.56 12.19
N THR A 100 -3.13 19.01 10.98
CA THR A 100 -4.44 18.81 10.35
C THR A 100 -4.73 17.32 10.22
N THR A 101 -5.97 16.91 10.53
CA THR A 101 -6.38 15.50 10.41
C THR A 101 -7.54 15.30 9.48
N ILE A 102 -7.42 14.34 8.58
CA ILE A 102 -8.45 13.93 7.63
C ILE A 102 -8.86 12.49 7.99
N ARG A 103 -10.16 12.20 7.95
CA ARG A 103 -10.69 10.84 8.16
C ARG A 103 -11.58 10.47 7.01
N GLY A 104 -11.39 9.28 6.45
CA GLY A 104 -12.22 8.83 5.35
C GLY A 104 -11.92 7.41 4.91
N ARG A 105 -12.73 6.94 3.95
CA ARG A 105 -12.55 5.64 3.30
C ARG A 105 -11.44 5.70 2.28
N CYS A 106 -10.58 4.69 2.30
CA CYS A 106 -9.48 4.51 1.39
C CYS A 106 -9.96 3.96 0.06
N ASN A 107 -9.39 4.51 -1.00
CA ASN A 107 -9.54 4.03 -2.36
C ASN A 107 -8.16 4.04 -3.02
N PRO A 108 -7.38 2.94 -2.88
CA PRO A 108 -6.12 2.76 -3.58
C PRO A 108 -6.28 2.97 -5.09
N ILE A 109 -5.51 3.89 -5.67
CA ILE A 109 -5.56 4.19 -7.11
C ILE A 109 -4.43 3.46 -7.84
N THR A 110 -3.20 3.59 -7.35
CA THR A 110 -2.02 2.99 -7.99
C THR A 110 -0.90 2.77 -6.99
N TYR A 111 -0.21 1.64 -7.12
CA TYR A 111 1.09 1.44 -6.52
C TYR A 111 1.99 0.71 -7.51
N THR A 112 3.07 1.36 -7.92
CA THR A 112 4.16 0.75 -8.67
C THR A 112 5.42 0.84 -7.83
N PRO A 113 6.00 -0.30 -7.39
CA PRO A 113 7.25 -0.32 -6.66
C PRO A 113 8.32 0.49 -7.40
N ASN A 114 9.12 1.26 -6.65
CA ASN A 114 10.20 2.07 -7.18
C ASN A 114 9.79 3.08 -8.28
N GLU A 115 8.51 3.48 -8.31
CA GLU A 115 8.03 4.49 -9.27
C GLU A 115 7.03 5.46 -8.62
N ARG A 116 5.88 4.96 -8.12
CA ARG A 116 4.80 5.82 -7.64
C ARG A 116 3.79 5.13 -6.73
N LEU A 117 3.21 5.91 -5.82
CA LEU A 117 2.08 5.56 -4.97
C LEU A 117 1.01 6.63 -5.11
N ARG A 118 -0.26 6.20 -5.22
CA ARG A 118 -1.42 7.08 -5.24
C ARG A 118 -2.63 6.43 -4.56
N MET A 119 -3.22 7.15 -3.62
CA MET A 119 -4.40 6.74 -2.88
C MET A 119 -5.38 7.92 -2.77
N GLU A 120 -6.66 7.64 -2.84
CA GLU A 120 -7.71 8.62 -2.52
C GLU A 120 -8.33 8.32 -1.15
N ILE A 121 -8.64 9.38 -0.39
CA ILE A 121 -9.40 9.32 0.84
C ILE A 121 -10.68 10.13 0.65
N ARG A 122 -11.83 9.51 0.97
CA ARG A 122 -13.14 10.15 0.92
C ARG A 122 -13.78 10.19 2.31
N PRO A 123 -13.99 11.37 2.92
CA PRO A 123 -14.80 11.49 4.11
C PRO A 123 -16.22 10.94 3.88
N ARG A 124 -16.91 10.55 4.96
CA ARG A 124 -18.24 9.91 4.84
C ARG A 124 -19.35 10.91 4.52
N ASP A 125 -19.24 12.13 5.04
CA ASP A 125 -20.32 13.13 5.07
C ASP A 125 -20.01 14.38 4.24
N GLU A 126 -18.93 14.35 3.46
CA GLU A 126 -18.45 15.47 2.66
C GLU A 126 -18.22 14.98 1.22
N ASP A 127 -18.53 15.82 0.24
CA ASP A 127 -18.20 15.58 -1.17
C ASP A 127 -16.70 15.80 -1.47
N GLU A 128 -15.94 16.14 -0.43
CA GLU A 128 -14.51 16.37 -0.48
C GLU A 128 -13.73 15.11 -0.88
N ARG A 129 -12.67 15.33 -1.65
CA ARG A 129 -11.78 14.27 -2.11
C ARG A 129 -10.36 14.64 -1.81
N TYR A 130 -9.64 13.70 -1.21
CA TYR A 130 -8.24 13.88 -0.86
C TYR A 130 -7.38 12.89 -1.65
N ASP A 131 -6.28 13.36 -2.22
CA ASP A 131 -5.29 12.57 -2.95
C ASP A 131 -3.99 12.52 -2.13
N LEU A 132 -3.53 11.32 -1.84
CA LEU A 132 -2.24 11.06 -1.21
C LEU A 132 -1.34 10.46 -2.28
N ARG A 133 -0.19 11.09 -2.53
CA ARG A 133 0.73 10.64 -3.56
C ARG A 133 2.18 10.72 -3.12
N ALA A 134 2.97 9.77 -3.58
CA ALA A 134 4.42 9.78 -3.44
C ALA A 134 5.06 9.30 -4.74
N ARG A 135 6.27 9.76 -5.02
CA ARG A 135 7.10 9.26 -6.12
C ARG A 135 8.34 8.61 -5.54
N TYR A 136 8.91 7.71 -6.33
CA TYR A 136 10.23 7.18 -6.06
C TYR A 136 11.21 7.80 -7.04
N ALA A 137 12.27 8.41 -6.52
CA ALA A 137 13.32 9.05 -7.29
C ALA A 137 14.64 8.90 -6.53
N ASP A 138 15.78 8.87 -7.23
CA ASP A 138 17.11 8.82 -6.61
C ASP A 138 17.27 7.69 -5.58
N ASP A 139 16.68 6.52 -5.86
CA ASP A 139 16.67 5.34 -4.99
C ASP A 139 16.00 5.56 -3.61
N GLU A 140 15.13 6.56 -3.49
CA GLU A 140 14.37 6.86 -2.29
C GLU A 140 12.91 7.24 -2.62
N TRP A 141 12.00 7.03 -1.65
CA TRP A 141 10.64 7.53 -1.73
C TRP A 141 10.59 8.97 -1.22
N ASP A 142 9.88 9.83 -1.95
CA ASP A 142 9.49 11.14 -1.43
C ASP A 142 8.49 10.99 -0.28
N THR A 143 8.49 11.94 0.65
CA THR A 143 7.41 12.06 1.64
C THR A 143 6.07 12.18 0.91
N PRO A 144 5.05 11.37 1.26
CA PRO A 144 3.76 11.49 0.62
C PRO A 144 3.15 12.87 0.86
N VAL A 145 2.58 13.46 -0.18
CA VAL A 145 1.90 14.75 -0.12
C VAL A 145 0.41 14.55 -0.23
N VAL A 146 -0.35 15.32 0.54
CA VAL A 146 -1.80 15.32 0.56
C VAL A 146 -2.34 16.54 -0.18
N ARG A 147 -3.31 16.31 -1.05
CA ARG A 147 -4.00 17.35 -1.82
C ARG A 147 -5.50 17.21 -1.66
N GLN A 148 -6.22 18.32 -1.70
CA GLN A 148 -7.69 18.36 -1.69
C GLN A 148 -8.19 18.81 -3.05
N TYR A 149 -9.25 18.17 -3.53
CA TYR A 149 -9.97 18.63 -4.69
C TYR A 149 -10.89 19.80 -4.29
N VAL A 150 -10.79 20.91 -5.02
CA VAL A 150 -11.60 22.12 -4.82
C VAL A 150 -12.56 22.24 -5.99
N ASP A 151 -13.85 22.02 -5.73
CA ASP A 151 -14.90 22.05 -6.76
C ASP A 151 -15.00 23.41 -7.47
N GLU A 152 -14.82 24.51 -6.72
CA GLU A 152 -14.93 25.88 -7.24
C GLU A 152 -13.93 26.16 -8.36
N ASP A 153 -12.71 25.63 -8.23
CA ASP A 153 -11.62 25.81 -9.19
C ASP A 153 -11.46 24.61 -10.14
N ASN A 154 -12.21 23.53 -9.92
CA ASN A 154 -12.09 22.25 -10.62
C ASN A 154 -10.62 21.78 -10.68
N ASP A 155 -9.89 21.97 -9.58
CA ASP A 155 -8.46 21.67 -9.46
C ASP A 155 -8.10 21.11 -8.08
N TRP A 156 -6.84 20.70 -7.93
CA TRP A 156 -6.30 20.09 -6.74
C TRP A 156 -5.31 21.03 -6.04
N THR A 157 -5.64 21.40 -4.82
CA THR A 157 -4.78 22.23 -3.95
C THR A 157 -3.95 21.35 -3.03
N GLU A 158 -2.65 21.64 -2.93
CA GLU A 158 -1.77 20.96 -1.98
C GLU A 158 -2.02 21.42 -0.56
N LEU A 159 -2.20 20.47 0.35
CA LEU A 159 -2.45 20.75 1.77
C LEU A 159 -1.19 20.62 2.61
N GLY A 160 -0.32 19.67 2.29
CA GLY A 160 0.93 19.47 3.02
C GLY A 160 1.47 18.05 2.95
N GLU A 161 2.56 17.83 3.68
CA GLU A 161 3.21 16.53 3.78
C GLU A 161 2.48 15.62 4.78
N LEU A 162 2.47 14.33 4.48
CA LEU A 162 1.93 13.32 5.36
C LEU A 162 2.88 13.10 6.53
N HIS A 163 2.37 13.34 7.74
CA HIS A 163 3.10 13.03 8.97
C HIS A 163 2.80 11.63 9.49
N ALA A 164 1.52 11.24 9.48
CA ALA A 164 1.08 9.94 9.99
C ALA A 164 -0.19 9.44 9.30
N ILE A 165 -0.33 8.12 9.22
CA ILE A 165 -1.55 7.46 8.78
C ILE A 165 -1.78 6.19 9.58
N ARG A 166 -3.06 5.88 9.84
CA ARG A 166 -3.48 4.62 10.48
C ARG A 166 -4.87 4.22 10.02
N ALA A 167 -5.12 2.91 9.96
CA ALA A 167 -6.47 2.37 9.86
C ALA A 167 -7.28 2.70 11.13
N VAL A 168 -8.58 2.85 10.97
CA VAL A 168 -9.57 3.07 12.02
C VAL A 168 -10.52 1.89 11.97
N GLU A 169 -10.64 1.19 13.11
CA GLU A 169 -11.60 0.08 13.31
C GLU A 169 -13.06 0.58 13.35
#